data_AF-A0A847IQG8-F1
#
_entry.id   AF-A0A847IQG8-F1
#
_cell.length_a   1.000
_cell.length_b   1.000
_cell.length_c   1.000
_cell.angle_alpha   90.00
_cell.angle_beta   90.00
_cell.angle_gamma   90.00
#
_symmetry.space_group_name_H-M   'P 1'
#
loop_
_entity.id
_entity.type
_entity.pdbx_description
1 polymer ?
#
loop_
_entity_poly.entity_id
_entity_poly.type
_entity_poly.pdbx_seq_one_letter_code
_entity_poly.pdbx_strand_id
1 'polypeptide(L)'
;QQFFIAAKADTIAQKRYDVAKQRYLIDKITVTDMNNAQLDRDQARVGYVQALFNYWRYYYELRSITQYDFINNRRLDADFDSLVD
;
A
#
# COMPACT_ATOMS: atom_id res chain seq x y z
N GLN A 1 -6.52 2.82 -9.32
CA GLN A 1 -6.23 4.27 -9.11
C GLN A 1 -5.75 4.57 -7.68
N GLN A 2 -6.49 4.18 -6.63
CA GLN A 2 -6.12 4.50 -5.24
C GLN A 2 -4.73 4.00 -4.78
N PHE A 3 -4.32 2.80 -5.21
CA PHE A 3 -2.99 2.26 -4.90
C PHE A 3 -1.84 3.15 -5.41
N PHE A 4 -1.88 3.58 -6.68
CA PHE A 4 -0.85 4.44 -7.25
C PHE A 4 -0.77 5.82 -6.58
N ILE A 5 -1.92 6.35 -6.17
CA ILE A 5 -1.99 7.62 -5.42
C ILE A 5 -1.32 7.43 -4.06
N ALA A 6 -1.64 6.36 -3.34
CA ALA A 6 -1.03 6.06 -2.03
C ALA A 6 0.48 5.83 -2.14
N ALA A 7 0.96 5.10 -3.14
CA ALA A 7 2.39 4.87 -3.38
C ALA A 7 3.15 6.16 -3.68
N LYS A 8 2.56 7.04 -4.50
CA LYS A 8 3.15 8.36 -4.81
C LYS A 8 3.15 9.28 -3.59
N ALA A 9 2.08 9.26 -2.79
CA ALA A 9 1.99 10.03 -1.56
C ALA A 9 3.04 9.60 -0.52
N ASP A 10 3.23 8.30 -0.32
CA ASP A 10 4.29 7.73 0.53
C ASP A 10 5.69 8.21 0.10
N THR A 11 5.97 8.14 -1.20
CA THR A 11 7.26 8.61 -1.76
C THR A 11 7.50 10.10 -1.49
N ILE A 12 6.46 10.93 -1.64
CA ILE A 12 6.55 12.38 -1.40
C ILE A 12 6.75 12.65 0.09
N ALA A 13 6.02 11.95 0.97
CA ALA A 13 6.11 12.14 2.42
C ALA A 13 7.49 11.71 2.96
N GLN A 14 8.06 10.63 2.45
CA GLN A 14 9.43 10.21 2.79
C GLN A 14 10.47 11.28 2.42
N LYS A 15 10.41 11.81 1.19
CA LYS A 15 11.33 12.89 0.76
C LYS A 15 11.16 14.15 1.60
N ARG A 16 9.94 14.51 1.97
CA ARG A 16 9.66 15.66 2.86
C ARG A 16 10.27 15.46 4.23
N TYR A 17 10.13 14.26 4.82
CA TYR A 17 10.75 13.92 6.09
C TYR A 17 12.27 14.03 6.03
N ASP A 18 12.90 13.53 4.97
CA ASP A 18 14.37 13.58 4.83
C ASP A 18 14.88 15.03 4.77
N VAL A 19 14.19 15.90 4.01
CA VAL A 19 14.50 17.34 3.94
C VAL A 19 14.26 18.03 5.29
N ALA A 20 13.15 17.71 5.97
CA ALA A 20 12.84 18.28 7.29
C ALA A 20 13.91 17.89 8.32
N LYS A 21 14.34 16.63 8.33
CA LYS A 21 15.42 16.13 9.18
C LYS A 21 16.73 16.89 8.93
N GLN A 22 17.11 17.09 7.67
CA GLN A 22 18.31 17.86 7.33
C GLN A 22 18.22 19.31 7.82
N ARG A 23 17.06 19.97 7.64
CA ARG A 23 16.85 21.34 8.10
C ARG A 23 16.83 21.48 9.62
N TYR A 24 16.32 20.47 10.33
CA TYR A 24 16.32 20.45 11.79
C TYR A 24 17.74 20.38 12.35
N LEU A 25 18.60 19.56 11.75
CA LEU A 25 20.01 19.40 12.18
C LEU A 25 20.87 20.66 12.00
N ILE A 26 20.41 21.64 11.24
CA ILE A 26 21.07 22.93 11.02
C ILE A 26 20.29 24.11 11.62
N ASP A 27 19.39 23.83 12.57
CA ASP A 27 18.55 24.81 13.27
C ASP A 27 17.69 25.70 12.36
N LYS A 28 17.32 25.20 11.17
CA LYS A 28 16.48 25.95 10.21
C LYS A 28 14.99 25.72 10.38
N ILE A 29 14.57 24.67 11.10
CA ILE A 29 13.18 24.40 11.45
C ILE A 29 13.10 23.99 12.92
N THR A 30 11.90 24.09 13.51
CA THR A 30 11.69 23.71 14.91
C THR A 30 11.48 22.20 15.06
N VAL A 31 11.57 21.70 16.30
CA VAL A 31 11.20 20.31 16.63
C VAL A 31 9.74 20.01 16.29
N THR A 32 8.85 21.00 16.39
CA THR A 32 7.42 20.86 16.02
C THR A 32 7.25 20.63 14.53
N ASP A 33 7.98 21.37 13.69
CA ASP A 33 7.96 21.19 12.23
C ASP A 33 8.50 19.81 11.83
N MET A 34 9.58 19.36 12.49
CA MET A 34 10.14 18.03 12.29
C MET A 34 9.13 16.94 12.67
N ASN A 35 8.45 17.09 13.82
CA ASN A 35 7.45 16.15 14.29
C ASN A 35 6.26 16.06 13.31
N ASN A 36 5.79 17.18 12.77
CA ASN A 36 4.73 17.17 11.76
C ASN A 36 5.16 16.42 10.49
N ALA A 37 6.39 16.65 10.00
CA ALA A 37 6.91 15.92 8.84
C ALA A 37 7.05 14.40 9.10
N GLN A 38 7.37 14.02 10.34
CA GLN A 38 7.41 12.62 10.75
C GLN A 38 6.01 11.99 10.78
N LEU A 39 5.04 12.68 11.37
CA LEU A 39 3.63 12.23 11.41
C LEU A 39 3.06 12.05 10.00
N ASP A 40 3.31 13.00 9.10
CA ASP A 40 2.89 12.92 7.69
C ASP A 40 3.47 11.69 6.98
N ARG A 41 4.77 11.40 7.20
CA ARG A 41 5.43 10.21 6.65
C ARG A 41 4.80 8.93 7.18
N ASP A 42 4.59 8.85 8.49
CA ASP A 42 4.07 7.66 9.13
C ASP A 42 2.60 7.40 8.69
N GLN A 43 1.80 8.45 8.57
CA GLN A 43 0.43 8.38 8.04
C GLN A 43 0.40 7.93 6.58
N ALA A 44 1.30 8.47 5.73
CA ALA A 44 1.38 8.07 4.32
C ALA A 44 1.77 6.59 4.18
N ARG A 45 2.69 6.12 5.02
CA ARG A 45 3.12 4.71 5.04
C ARG A 45 2.00 3.77 5.45
N VAL A 46 1.25 4.09 6.49
CA VAL A 46 0.05 3.34 6.89
C VAL A 46 -0.97 3.32 5.74
N GLY A 47 -1.21 4.47 5.10
CA GLY A 47 -2.11 4.57 3.95
C GLY A 47 -1.69 3.68 2.77
N TYR A 48 -0.40 3.61 2.47
CA TYR A 48 0.13 2.73 1.42
C TYR A 48 -0.09 1.24 1.73
N VAL A 49 0.22 0.81 2.97
CA VAL A 49 0.00 -0.58 3.40
C VAL A 49 -1.48 -0.94 3.33
N GLN A 50 -2.37 -0.05 3.76
CA GLN A 50 -3.81 -0.26 3.70
C GLN A 50 -4.30 -0.37 2.24
N ALA A 51 -3.77 0.44 1.33
CA ALA A 51 -4.11 0.38 -0.09
C ALA A 51 -3.68 -0.94 -0.73
N LEU A 52 -2.49 -1.45 -0.38
CA LEU A 52 -1.99 -2.75 -0.83
C LEU A 52 -2.85 -3.90 -0.31
N PHE A 53 -3.20 -3.87 0.98
CA PHE A 53 -4.09 -4.85 1.59
C PHE A 53 -5.45 -4.87 0.88
N ASN A 54 -6.06 -3.70 0.68
CA ASN A 54 -7.35 -3.59 0.00
C ASN A 54 -7.28 -4.09 -1.44
N TYR A 55 -6.21 -3.80 -2.17
CA TYR A 55 -6.01 -4.32 -3.53
C TYR A 55 -6.05 -5.85 -3.56
N TRP A 56 -5.27 -6.51 -2.72
CA TRP A 56 -5.23 -7.98 -2.69
C TRP A 56 -6.55 -8.58 -2.23
N ARG A 57 -7.18 -7.98 -1.21
CA ARG A 57 -8.51 -8.37 -0.77
C ARG A 57 -9.51 -8.35 -1.93
N TYR A 58 -9.61 -7.22 -2.64
CA TYR A 58 -10.55 -7.09 -3.76
C TYR A 58 -10.23 -8.03 -4.91
N TYR A 59 -8.94 -8.26 -5.18
CA TYR A 59 -8.52 -9.21 -6.20
C TYR A 59 -9.01 -10.64 -5.88
N TYR A 60 -8.80 -11.13 -4.67
CA TYR A 60 -9.24 -12.47 -4.27
C TYR A 60 -10.75 -12.57 -4.06
N GLU A 61 -11.41 -11.49 -3.64
CA GLU A 61 -12.87 -11.40 -3.56
C GLU A 61 -13.50 -11.53 -4.95
N LEU A 62 -12.99 -10.80 -5.94
CA LEU A 62 -13.45 -10.91 -7.32
C LEU A 62 -13.26 -12.33 -7.87
N ARG A 63 -12.09 -12.93 -7.65
CA ARG A 63 -11.81 -14.33 -8.04
C ARG A 63 -12.77 -15.32 -7.42
N SER A 64 -13.12 -15.14 -6.15
CA SER A 64 -14.07 -16.01 -5.44
C SER A 64 -15.48 -15.89 -6.02
N ILE A 65 -15.94 -14.67 -6.31
CA ILE A 65 -17.28 -14.45 -6.86
C ILE A 65 -17.38 -14.94 -8.31
N THR A 66 -16.35 -14.70 -9.13
CA THR A 66 -16.35 -15.12 -10.54
C THR A 66 -15.93 -16.58 -10.73
N GLN A 67 -15.37 -17.20 -9.70
CA GLN A 67 -14.72 -18.52 -9.79
C GLN A 67 -13.74 -18.56 -10.97
N TYR A 68 -12.95 -17.50 -11.12
CA TYR A 68 -12.08 -17.31 -12.27
C TYR A 68 -10.71 -16.76 -11.85
N ASP A 69 -9.65 -17.38 -12.36
CA ASP A 69 -8.28 -16.92 -12.24
C ASP A 69 -7.93 -16.04 -13.45
N PHE A 70 -7.92 -14.73 -13.21
CA PHE A 70 -7.61 -13.73 -14.24
C PHE A 70 -6.13 -13.68 -14.66
N ILE A 71 -5.20 -14.22 -13.85
CA ILE A 71 -3.78 -14.27 -14.22
C ILE A 71 -3.54 -15.44 -15.17
N ASN A 72 -4.09 -16.60 -14.83
CA ASN A 72 -3.93 -17.83 -15.62
C ASN A 72 -5.01 -18.00 -16.69
N ASN A 73 -5.95 -17.06 -16.78
CA ASN A 73 -7.07 -17.03 -17.72
C ASN A 73 -7.85 -18.36 -17.77
N ARG A 74 -8.13 -18.91 -16.59
CA ARG A 74 -8.85 -20.19 -16.41
C ARG A 74 -9.87 -20.08 -15.28
N ARG A 75 -10.84 -20.99 -15.24
CA ARG A 75 -11.75 -21.07 -14.09
C ARG A 75 -10.98 -21.53 -12.85
N LEU A 76 -11.58 -21.30 -11.69
CA LEU A 76 -11.18 -21.92 -10.44
C LEU A 76 -11.95 -23.24 -10.34
N ASP A 77 -11.59 -24.18 -11.20
CA ASP A 77 -12.09 -25.53 -11.20
C ASP A 77 -11.43 -26.26 -10.01
N ALA A 78 -12.22 -26.76 -9.07
CA ALA A 78 -11.78 -27.86 -8.25
C ALA A 78 -12.04 -29.13 -9.05
N ASP A 79 -10.97 -29.86 -9.39
CA ASP A 79 -11.09 -31.21 -9.94
C ASP A 79 -11.52 -32.13 -8.80
N PHE A 80 -12.83 -32.25 -8.59
CA PHE A 80 -13.38 -33.07 -7.52
C PHE A 80 -13.16 -34.57 -7.78
N ASP A 81 -12.96 -34.98 -9.04
CA ASP A 81 -12.66 -36.36 -9.39
C ASP A 81 -11.25 -36.75 -8.89
N SER A 82 -10.30 -35.80 -8.90
CA SER A 82 -8.95 -36.01 -8.34
C SER A 82 -8.89 -36.17 -6.80
N LEU A 83 -9.98 -35.91 -6.08
CA LEU A 83 -10.05 -35.98 -4.62
C LEU A 83 -10.69 -37.28 -4.09
N VAL A 84 -11.20 -38.14 -4.98
CA VAL A 84 -11.99 -39.34 -4.63
C VAL A 84 -11.19 -40.65 -4.75
N ASP A 85 -9.95 -40.61 -5.28
CA ASP A 85 -9.03 -41.77 -5.32
C ASP A 85 -8.13 -41.89 -4.08
#